data_AF-A0A9W9DZX3-F1
#
_entry.id   AF-A0A9W9DZX3-F1
#
_cell.length_a   1.000
_cell.length_b   1.000
_cell.length_c   1.000
_cell.angle_alpha   90.00
_cell.angle_beta   90.00
_cell.angle_gamma   90.00
#
_symmetry.space_group_name_H-M   'P 1'
#
loop_
_entity.id
_entity.type
_entity.pdbx_description
1 polymer ?
#
loop_
_entity_poly.entity_id
_entity_poly.type
_entity_poly.pdbx_seq_one_letter_code
_entity_poly.pdbx_strand_id
1 'polypeptide(L)'
;MCVAWESSENRVGRRLVRFTKVQDGRKLIVSCEAISQDDYRESDSVISCIYREETHTYYVTSVDIIYLLERLTNDEFPVEEKNRIRRNLEGLRPTTVSKHKQGFETFFQRIMEFPDPKPRNIEKDLKVFEWSLLGQALDKILSKYVSQLIIICASKYHPCHSDFLAISFSMCIHLLPPTQPFLFLWNLPKTFHIFET
;
A
#
# COMPACT_ATOMS: atom_id res chain seq x y z
N MET A 1 2.39 7.47 15.05
CA MET A 1 3.33 6.33 15.14
C MET A 1 2.67 5.12 14.49
N CYS A 2 3.36 4.39 13.62
CA CYS A 2 2.93 3.06 13.14
C CYS A 2 2.75 2.15 14.36
N VAL A 3 1.54 1.91 14.84
CA VAL A 3 1.36 1.17 16.10
C VAL A 3 1.29 -0.33 15.81
N ALA A 4 2.13 -1.11 16.51
CA ALA A 4 2.28 -2.57 16.47
C ALA A 4 3.12 -3.16 15.31
N TRP A 5 4.39 -2.78 15.18
CA TRP A 5 5.38 -3.66 14.52
C TRP A 5 5.69 -4.84 15.43
N GLU A 6 5.66 -6.05 14.88
CA GLU A 6 6.03 -7.27 15.61
C GLU A 6 7.54 -7.25 15.90
N SER A 7 7.96 -8.01 16.91
CA SER A 7 9.39 -8.12 17.26
C SER A 7 10.22 -8.66 16.09
N SER A 8 9.65 -9.55 15.28
CA SER A 8 10.21 -10.08 14.03
C SER A 8 10.44 -8.96 13.01
N GLU A 9 9.44 -8.13 12.77
CA GLU A 9 9.50 -7.00 11.82
C GLU A 9 10.51 -5.95 12.27
N ASN A 10 10.55 -5.61 13.56
CA ASN A 10 11.50 -4.66 14.11
C ASN A 10 12.95 -5.15 13.97
N ARG A 11 13.18 -6.44 14.24
CA ARG A 11 14.52 -7.05 14.13
C ARG A 11 15.04 -7.01 12.69
N VAL A 12 14.17 -7.26 11.72
CA VAL A 12 14.54 -7.24 10.29
C VAL A 12 14.54 -5.80 9.75
N GLY A 13 13.73 -4.90 10.32
CA GLY A 13 13.47 -3.57 9.77
C GLY A 13 12.55 -3.62 8.53
N ARG A 14 11.71 -4.66 8.41
CA ARG A 14 10.81 -4.86 7.28
C ARG A 14 9.47 -5.46 7.71
N ARG A 15 8.39 -4.90 7.17
CA ARG A 15 7.03 -5.45 7.18
C ARG A 15 6.63 -5.85 5.77
N LEU A 16 6.08 -7.06 5.61
CA LEU A 16 5.46 -7.48 4.36
C LEU A 16 4.01 -7.02 4.35
N VAL A 17 3.60 -6.37 3.26
CA VAL A 17 2.23 -5.88 3.08
C VAL A 17 1.63 -6.55 1.86
N ARG A 18 0.61 -7.39 2.09
CA ARG A 18 -0.19 -8.01 1.03
C ARG A 18 -1.27 -7.04 0.58
N PHE A 19 -1.41 -6.93 -0.74
CA PHE A 19 -2.46 -6.19 -1.39
C PHE A 19 -3.42 -7.16 -2.06
N THR A 20 -4.72 -6.91 -1.91
CA THR A 20 -5.79 -7.59 -2.65
C THR A 20 -6.60 -6.54 -3.38
N LYS A 21 -7.29 -6.94 -4.44
CA LYS A 21 -8.09 -6.01 -5.24
C LYS A 21 -9.42 -6.61 -5.62
N VAL A 22 -10.44 -5.76 -5.69
CA VAL A 22 -11.76 -6.07 -6.20
C VAL A 22 -12.12 -5.01 -7.22
N GLN A 23 -12.48 -5.44 -8.43
CA GLN A 23 -12.97 -4.55 -9.47
C GLN A 23 -14.49 -4.49 -9.39
N ASP A 24 -15.05 -3.31 -9.13
CA ASP A 24 -16.48 -3.04 -9.16
C ASP A 24 -16.79 -2.02 -10.26
N GLY A 25 -17.12 -2.52 -11.45
CA GLY A 25 -17.28 -1.70 -12.65
C GLY A 25 -16.00 -0.93 -12.99
N ARG A 26 -16.04 0.40 -12.88
CA ARG A 26 -14.87 1.28 -13.09
C ARG A 26 -14.13 1.66 -11.82
N LYS A 27 -14.55 1.10 -10.68
CA LYS A 27 -13.94 1.32 -9.37
C LYS A 27 -12.99 0.16 -9.07
N LEU A 28 -11.78 0.49 -8.63
CA LEU A 28 -10.82 -0.48 -8.12
C LEU A 28 -10.71 -0.30 -6.62
N ILE A 29 -11.15 -1.32 -5.89
CA ILE A 29 -11.06 -1.37 -4.43
C ILE A 29 -9.83 -2.20 -4.09
N VAL A 30 -8.83 -1.59 -3.50
CA VAL A 30 -7.58 -2.22 -3.08
C VAL A 30 -7.59 -2.35 -1.57
N SER A 31 -7.42 -3.56 -1.06
CA SER A 31 -7.26 -3.78 0.38
C SER A 31 -5.81 -4.12 0.71
N CYS A 32 -5.34 -3.71 1.89
CA CYS A 32 -3.99 -3.99 2.34
C CYS A 32 -3.95 -4.58 3.76
N GLU A 33 -3.10 -5.58 3.98
CA GLU A 33 -2.87 -6.22 5.27
C GLU A 33 -1.38 -6.54 5.49
N ALA A 34 -0.93 -6.55 6.74
CA ALA A 34 0.42 -7.03 7.06
C ALA A 34 0.41 -8.55 7.16
N ILE A 35 1.46 -9.20 6.67
CA ILE A 35 1.61 -10.65 6.72
C ILE A 35 2.97 -11.03 7.30
N SER A 36 3.05 -12.23 7.88
CA SER A 36 4.33 -12.79 8.30
C SER A 36 5.13 -13.29 7.09
N GLN A 37 6.42 -13.55 7.31
CA GLN A 37 7.27 -14.19 6.30
C GLN A 37 6.80 -15.61 5.94
N ASP A 38 6.19 -16.33 6.89
CA ASP A 38 5.72 -17.70 6.71
C ASP A 38 4.41 -17.75 5.89
N ASP A 39 3.62 -16.67 5.94
CA ASP A 39 2.39 -16.51 5.16
C ASP A 39 2.65 -16.04 3.73
N TYR A 40 3.89 -15.66 3.41
CA TYR A 40 4.24 -15.17 2.08
C TYR A 40 4.10 -16.26 1.02
N ARG A 41 3.39 -15.93 -0.07
CA ARG A 41 3.28 -16.76 -1.27
C ARG A 41 3.68 -15.93 -2.48
N GLU A 42 4.41 -16.53 -3.42
CA GLU A 42 4.84 -15.85 -4.66
C GLU A 42 3.68 -15.38 -5.56
N SER A 43 2.52 -16.04 -5.44
CA SER A 43 1.28 -15.66 -6.11
C SER A 43 0.69 -14.36 -5.59
N ASP A 44 1.04 -13.95 -4.37
CA ASP A 44 0.44 -12.80 -3.71
C ASP A 44 1.06 -11.49 -4.18
N SER A 45 0.25 -10.44 -4.14
CA SER A 45 0.71 -9.07 -4.43
C SER A 45 1.29 -8.47 -3.16
N VAL A 46 2.54 -8.82 -2.84
CA VAL A 46 3.21 -8.40 -1.59
C VAL A 46 4.36 -7.46 -1.89
N ILE A 47 4.46 -6.36 -1.14
CA ILE A 47 5.59 -5.43 -1.17
C ILE A 47 6.17 -5.19 0.22
N SER A 48 7.37 -4.63 0.26
CA SER A 48 8.09 -4.35 1.50
C SER A 48 7.85 -2.92 2.00
N CYS A 49 7.35 -2.80 3.24
CA CYS A 49 7.44 -1.57 4.02
C CYS A 49 8.72 -1.61 4.86
N ILE A 50 9.65 -0.70 4.58
CA ILE A 50 11.04 -0.77 5.04
C ILE A 50 11.29 0.34 6.05
N TYR A 51 11.69 -0.03 7.26
CA TYR A 51 11.97 0.94 8.31
C TYR A 51 13.43 1.41 8.26
N ARG A 52 13.61 2.74 8.28
CA ARG A 52 14.91 3.38 8.42
C ARG A 52 15.04 3.98 9.82
N GLU A 53 16.00 3.47 10.55
CA GLU A 53 16.19 3.79 11.97
C GLU A 53 16.70 5.22 12.17
N GLU A 54 17.60 5.69 11.32
CA GLU A 54 18.26 6.99 11.46
C GLU A 54 17.29 8.17 11.32
N THR A 55 16.18 7.98 10.60
CA THR A 55 15.15 9.01 10.39
C THR A 55 13.80 8.65 11.00
N HIS A 56 13.67 7.46 11.60
CA HIS A 56 12.39 6.93 12.08
C HIS A 56 11.27 6.98 11.03
N THR A 57 11.63 6.77 9.76
CA THR A 57 10.73 6.85 8.60
C THR A 57 10.62 5.50 7.89
N TYR A 58 9.51 5.33 7.19
CA TYR A 58 9.21 4.11 6.44
C TYR A 58 9.29 4.39 4.95
N TYR A 59 9.83 3.43 4.21
CA TYR A 59 10.07 3.55 2.78
C TYR A 59 9.50 2.37 2.01
N VAL A 60 9.23 2.61 0.73
CA VAL A 60 8.93 1.61 -0.31
C VAL A 60 9.89 1.82 -1.47
N THR A 61 10.30 0.74 -2.16
CA THR A 61 11.19 0.86 -3.32
C THR A 61 10.41 1.15 -4.61
N SER A 62 11.05 1.79 -5.58
CA SER A 62 10.47 1.96 -6.93
C SER A 62 10.13 0.62 -7.60
N VAL A 63 10.90 -0.43 -7.30
CA VAL A 63 10.69 -1.78 -7.84
C VAL A 63 9.39 -2.35 -7.28
N ASP A 64 9.16 -2.22 -5.97
CA ASP A 64 7.93 -2.63 -5.30
C ASP A 64 6.71 -1.86 -5.84
N ILE A 65 6.82 -0.55 -6.04
CA ILE A 65 5.71 0.25 -6.58
C ILE A 65 5.32 -0.23 -7.98
N ILE A 66 6.29 -0.43 -8.88
CA ILE A 66 6.02 -0.89 -10.24
C ILE A 66 5.42 -2.30 -10.21
N TYR A 67 6.00 -3.21 -9.42
CA TYR A 67 5.47 -4.56 -9.24
C TYR A 67 4.01 -4.53 -8.78
N LEU A 68 3.71 -3.73 -7.75
CA LEU A 68 2.35 -3.60 -7.25
C LEU A 68 1.39 -3.06 -8.33
N LEU A 69 1.80 -2.07 -9.11
CA LEU A 69 0.97 -1.54 -10.19
C LEU A 69 0.63 -2.60 -11.24
N GLU A 70 1.62 -3.39 -11.69
CA GLU A 70 1.41 -4.52 -12.61
C GLU A 70 0.40 -5.53 -12.05
N ARG A 71 0.52 -5.85 -10.75
CA ARG A 71 -0.44 -6.71 -10.05
C ARG A 71 -1.83 -6.09 -9.95
N LEU A 72 -1.93 -4.79 -9.66
CA LEU A 72 -3.21 -4.08 -9.56
C LEU A 72 -3.90 -3.92 -10.92
N THR A 73 -3.17 -3.89 -12.03
CA THR A 73 -3.74 -3.85 -13.39
C THR A 73 -3.95 -5.23 -14.01
N ASN A 74 -3.41 -6.32 -13.42
CA ASN A 74 -3.31 -7.64 -14.08
C ASN A 74 -2.61 -7.53 -15.43
N ASP A 75 -1.57 -6.71 -15.51
CA ASP A 75 -0.85 -6.44 -16.76
C ASP A 75 0.64 -6.42 -16.50
N GLU A 76 1.42 -6.98 -17.43
CA GLU A 76 2.87 -6.88 -17.39
C GLU A 76 3.29 -5.68 -18.22
N PHE A 77 3.88 -4.67 -17.57
CA PHE A 77 4.16 -3.43 -18.25
C PHE A 77 5.39 -3.57 -19.16
N PRO A 78 5.29 -3.12 -20.42
CA PRO A 78 6.43 -3.04 -21.30
C PRO A 78 7.43 -1.98 -20.78
N VAL A 79 8.65 -2.02 -21.31
CA VAL A 79 9.76 -1.17 -20.85
C VAL A 79 9.41 0.32 -20.96
N GLU A 80 8.70 0.71 -22.01
CA GLU A 80 8.27 2.08 -22.29
C GLU A 80 7.33 2.59 -21.20
N GLU A 81 6.38 1.74 -20.78
CA GLU A 81 5.40 2.04 -19.75
C GLU A 81 6.08 2.10 -18.37
N LYS A 82 6.98 1.16 -18.07
CA LYS A 82 7.83 1.20 -16.86
C LYS A 82 8.63 2.50 -16.80
N ASN A 83 9.20 2.96 -17.91
CA ASN A 83 9.95 4.22 -17.96
C ASN A 83 9.06 5.45 -17.74
N ARG A 84 7.84 5.45 -18.30
CA ARG A 84 6.83 6.49 -18.05
C ARG A 84 6.44 6.56 -16.58
N ILE A 85 6.24 5.41 -15.94
CA ILE A 85 5.94 5.30 -14.52
C ILE A 85 7.09 5.85 -13.68
N ARG A 86 8.34 5.45 -13.97
CA ARG A 86 9.53 5.97 -13.26
C ARG A 86 9.61 7.49 -13.31
N ARG A 87 9.36 8.12 -14.47
CA ARG A 87 9.32 9.59 -14.60
C ARG A 87 8.23 10.24 -13.76
N ASN A 88 7.05 9.61 -13.68
CA ASN A 88 5.96 10.10 -12.82
C ASN A 88 6.33 10.04 -11.34
N LEU A 89 7.00 8.95 -10.94
CA LEU A 89 7.49 8.74 -9.59
C LEU A 89 8.60 9.75 -9.22
N GLU A 90 9.50 10.14 -10.13
CA GLU A 90 10.50 11.18 -9.84
C GLU A 90 9.88 12.51 -9.37
N GLY A 91 8.64 12.82 -9.78
CA GLY A 91 7.90 13.98 -9.28
C GLY A 91 7.60 13.95 -7.77
N LEU A 92 7.64 12.76 -7.15
CA LEU A 92 7.50 12.57 -5.71
C LEU A 92 8.82 12.74 -4.94
N ARG A 93 9.89 13.17 -5.62
CA ARG A 93 11.22 13.43 -5.05
C ARG A 93 11.78 12.21 -4.31
N PRO A 94 12.03 11.09 -5.02
CA PRO A 94 12.61 9.90 -4.40
C PRO A 94 13.98 10.20 -3.79
N THR A 95 14.31 9.42 -2.77
CA THR A 95 15.68 9.32 -2.29
C THR A 95 16.42 8.23 -3.05
N THR A 96 17.55 8.59 -3.67
CA THR A 96 18.49 7.61 -4.20
C THR A 96 19.30 7.02 -3.04
N VAL A 97 19.37 5.70 -2.94
CA VAL A 97 20.05 4.91 -1.92
C VAL A 97 21.06 4.01 -2.63
N SER A 98 22.30 4.02 -2.19
CA SER A 98 23.34 3.16 -2.78
C SER A 98 24.43 2.87 -1.78
N LYS A 99 25.24 1.84 -2.05
CA LYS A 99 26.38 1.44 -1.23
C LYS A 99 27.41 2.56 -1.01
N HIS A 100 27.48 3.53 -1.92
CA HIS A 100 28.49 4.60 -1.89
C HIS A 100 27.93 5.94 -1.41
N LYS A 101 26.64 6.01 -1.10
CA LYS A 101 26.02 7.24 -0.63
C LYS A 101 26.12 7.33 0.89
N GLN A 102 26.83 8.35 1.37
CA GLN A 102 27.02 8.61 2.79
C GLN A 102 25.70 8.68 3.56
N GLY A 103 25.60 7.90 4.64
CA GLY A 103 24.43 7.81 5.51
C GLY A 103 23.35 6.85 5.02
N PHE A 104 23.59 6.14 3.91
CA PHE A 104 22.66 5.19 3.33
C PHE A 104 23.23 3.78 3.18
N GLU A 105 24.48 3.56 3.57
CA GLU A 105 25.19 2.30 3.39
C GLU A 105 24.54 1.16 4.18
N THR A 106 24.30 1.37 5.48
CA THR A 106 23.63 0.40 6.35
C THR A 106 22.20 0.12 5.88
N PHE A 107 21.48 1.16 5.45
CA PHE A 107 20.13 1.03 4.94
C PHE A 107 20.09 0.23 3.63
N PHE A 108 21.01 0.52 2.69
CA PHE A 108 21.15 -0.21 1.44
C PHE A 108 21.48 -1.69 1.70
N GLN A 109 22.47 -1.95 2.54
CA GLN A 109 22.90 -3.31 2.87
C GLN A 109 21.76 -4.12 3.50
N ARG A 110 21.01 -3.52 4.44
CA ARG A 110 19.83 -4.15 5.05
C ARG A 110 18.78 -4.54 4.02
N ILE A 111 18.50 -3.68 3.03
CA ILE A 111 17.54 -3.98 1.95
C ILE A 111 18.01 -5.19 1.12
N MET A 112 19.30 -5.27 0.82
CA MET A 112 19.88 -6.36 0.03
C MET A 112 19.87 -7.72 0.76
N GLU A 113 19.85 -7.71 2.09
CA GLU A 113 19.85 -8.91 2.94
C GLU A 113 18.45 -9.50 3.17
N PHE A 114 17.39 -8.80 2.77
CA PHE A 114 16.03 -9.26 3.02
C PHE A 114 15.71 -10.62 2.35
N PRO A 115 14.94 -11.50 3.03
CA PRO A 115 14.40 -12.70 2.38
C PRO A 115 13.34 -12.35 1.34
N ASP A 116 12.84 -13.33 0.61
CA ASP A 116 11.83 -13.07 -0.41
C ASP A 116 10.55 -12.40 0.14
N PRO A 117 9.86 -11.55 -0.63
CA PRO A 117 10.19 -11.11 -1.98
C PRO A 117 11.41 -10.18 -2.00
N LYS A 118 12.48 -10.58 -2.71
CA LYS A 118 13.59 -9.68 -3.03
C LYS A 118 13.21 -8.83 -4.22
N PRO A 119 13.43 -7.51 -4.18
CA PRO A 119 13.28 -6.73 -5.39
C PRO A 119 14.39 -7.21 -6.36
N ARG A 120 13.98 -7.72 -7.54
CA ARG A 120 14.85 -8.50 -8.44
C ARG A 120 15.90 -7.60 -9.12
N ASN A 121 17.14 -8.08 -9.24
CA ASN A 121 18.27 -7.44 -9.94
C ASN A 121 18.61 -6.01 -9.51
N ILE A 122 19.01 -5.83 -8.24
CA ILE A 122 19.38 -4.52 -7.69
C ILE A 122 20.87 -4.48 -7.31
N GLU A 123 21.74 -4.66 -8.29
CA GLU A 123 23.17 -4.37 -8.11
C GLU A 123 23.50 -2.86 -8.25
N LYS A 124 22.46 -2.01 -8.38
CA LYS A 124 22.55 -0.57 -8.68
C LYS A 124 21.86 0.28 -7.64
N ASP A 125 21.95 1.59 -7.81
CA ASP A 125 21.24 2.60 -7.04
C ASP A 125 19.72 2.30 -6.95
N LEU A 126 19.21 2.32 -5.72
CA LEU A 126 17.80 2.18 -5.40
C LEU A 126 17.13 3.54 -5.32
N LYS A 127 15.94 3.65 -5.89
CA LYS A 127 15.03 4.75 -5.61
C LYS A 127 14.04 4.29 -4.55
N VAL A 128 14.00 5.00 -3.42
CA VAL A 128 13.03 4.78 -2.35
C VAL A 128 12.15 6.01 -2.15
N PHE A 129 10.91 5.77 -1.74
CA PHE A 129 9.90 6.79 -1.48
C PHE A 129 9.40 6.61 -0.06
N GLU A 130 9.06 7.71 0.61
CA GLU A 130 8.36 7.58 1.89
C GLU A 130 7.06 6.80 1.68
N TRP A 131 6.81 5.86 2.58
CA TRP A 131 5.66 4.97 2.50
C TRP A 131 4.33 5.74 2.45
N SER A 132 4.26 6.89 3.14
CA SER A 132 3.10 7.80 3.13
C SER A 132 2.71 8.27 1.71
N LEU A 133 3.66 8.33 0.77
CA LEU A 133 3.43 8.76 -0.61
C LEU A 133 2.93 7.63 -1.52
N LEU A 134 2.91 6.37 -1.06
CA LEU A 134 2.51 5.23 -1.87
C LEU A 134 1.07 5.38 -2.39
N GLY A 135 0.13 5.81 -1.54
CA GLY A 135 -1.26 6.04 -1.97
C GLY A 135 -1.37 7.08 -3.09
N GLN A 136 -0.65 8.20 -2.96
CA GLN A 136 -0.60 9.24 -3.99
C GLN A 136 0.04 8.74 -5.28
N ALA A 137 1.10 7.93 -5.20
CA ALA A 137 1.75 7.33 -6.35
C ALA A 137 0.79 6.40 -7.11
N LEU A 138 0.08 5.53 -6.37
CA LEU A 138 -0.89 4.60 -6.94
C LEU A 138 -2.05 5.35 -7.61
N ASP A 139 -2.65 6.34 -6.93
CA ASP A 139 -3.76 7.13 -7.48
C ASP A 139 -3.36 7.84 -8.79
N LYS A 140 -2.22 8.54 -8.77
CA LYS A 140 -1.72 9.27 -9.93
C LYS A 140 -1.53 8.35 -11.15
N ILE A 141 -0.98 7.16 -10.96
CA ILE A 141 -0.67 6.25 -12.06
C ILE A 141 -1.90 5.44 -12.49
N LEU A 142 -2.69 4.95 -11.54
CA LEU A 142 -3.88 4.14 -11.79
C LEU A 142 -5.04 4.94 -12.38
N SER A 143 -5.07 6.27 -12.23
CA SER A 143 -6.06 7.14 -12.86
C SER A 143 -6.17 7.00 -14.40
N LYS A 144 -5.15 6.46 -15.07
CA LYS A 144 -5.21 6.09 -16.50
C LYS A 144 -6.03 4.83 -16.76
N TYR A 145 -6.11 3.93 -15.79
CA TYR A 145 -6.67 2.58 -15.94
C TYR A 145 -8.05 2.45 -15.29
N VAL A 146 -8.33 3.23 -14.24
CA VAL A 146 -9.57 3.15 -13.46
C VAL A 146 -10.14 4.55 -13.21
N SER A 147 -11.47 4.65 -13.07
CA SER A 147 -12.13 5.94 -12.82
C SER A 147 -12.18 6.32 -11.34
N GLN A 148 -12.05 5.33 -10.45
CA GLN A 148 -12.02 5.56 -9.01
C GLN A 148 -11.13 4.50 -8.35
N LEU A 149 -10.18 4.94 -7.51
CA LEU A 149 -9.36 4.08 -6.66
C LEU A 149 -9.80 4.25 -5.21
N ILE A 150 -10.07 3.14 -4.51
CA ILE A 150 -10.39 3.13 -3.09
C ILE A 150 -9.37 2.21 -2.41
N ILE A 151 -8.59 2.73 -1.47
CA ILE A 151 -7.62 1.95 -0.71
C ILE A 151 -8.16 1.75 0.71
N ILE A 152 -8.35 0.49 1.11
CA ILE A 152 -8.86 0.08 2.41
C ILE A 152 -7.76 -0.68 3.14
N CYS A 153 -7.18 -0.09 4.18
CA CYS A 153 -6.21 -0.78 5.01
C CYS A 153 -6.83 -1.05 6.38
N ALA A 154 -6.78 -2.30 6.83
CA ALA A 154 -7.34 -2.67 8.12
C ALA A 154 -6.65 -1.88 9.25
N SER A 155 -7.42 -1.27 10.15
CA SER A 155 -6.89 -0.37 11.19
C SER A 155 -5.86 -1.01 12.13
N LYS A 156 -5.86 -2.33 12.30
CA LYS A 156 -4.84 -3.07 13.09
C LYS A 156 -3.50 -3.24 12.37
N TYR A 157 -3.48 -3.02 11.05
CA TYR A 157 -2.31 -3.22 10.18
C TYR A 157 -1.96 -1.98 9.39
N HIS A 158 -2.48 -0.81 9.81
CA HIS A 158 -2.25 0.47 9.14
C HIS A 158 -0.74 0.68 8.92
N PRO A 159 -0.30 0.74 7.65
CA PRO A 159 1.10 1.00 7.36
C PRO A 159 1.28 2.53 7.37
N CYS A 160 1.55 3.05 8.57
CA CYS A 160 1.80 4.45 8.94
C CYS A 160 0.87 5.56 8.42
N HIS A 161 0.37 6.32 9.41
CA HIS A 161 -0.34 7.60 9.29
C HIS A 161 -1.77 7.52 8.72
N SER A 162 -2.64 8.35 9.28
CA SER A 162 -4.06 8.49 8.94
C SER A 162 -4.32 9.00 7.51
N ASP A 163 -3.28 9.34 6.74
CA ASP A 163 -3.42 9.95 5.43
C ASP A 163 -3.81 8.96 4.33
N PHE A 164 -3.57 7.65 4.54
CA PHE A 164 -4.05 6.62 3.62
C PHE A 164 -5.58 6.56 3.55
N LEU A 165 -6.28 6.90 4.64
CA LEU A 165 -7.74 7.03 4.67
C LEU A 165 -8.24 8.30 3.97
N ALA A 166 -7.42 9.35 3.88
CA ALA A 166 -7.83 10.65 3.34
C ALA A 166 -7.88 10.68 1.80
N ILE A 167 -7.16 9.79 1.11
CA ILE A 167 -7.21 9.71 -0.37
C ILE A 167 -8.59 9.25 -0.87
N SER A 168 -9.40 8.61 -0.01
CA SER A 168 -10.78 8.23 -0.34
C SER A 168 -11.77 9.41 -0.33
N PHE A 169 -11.45 10.57 0.26
CA PHE A 169 -12.45 11.61 0.52
C PHE A 169 -12.38 12.85 -0.39
N SER A 170 -11.27 13.09 -1.10
CA SER A 170 -11.10 14.36 -1.83
C SER A 170 -11.89 14.47 -3.16
N MET A 171 -12.63 13.43 -3.57
CA MET A 171 -13.46 13.49 -4.80
C MET A 171 -14.94 13.15 -4.60
N CYS A 172 -15.42 13.09 -3.36
CA CYS A 172 -16.83 12.77 -3.05
C CYS A 172 -17.66 13.97 -2.56
N ILE A 173 -17.24 15.23 -2.80
CA ILE A 173 -18.04 16.41 -2.41
C ILE A 173 -19.02 16.87 -3.53
N HIS A 174 -18.93 16.37 -4.76
CA HIS A 174 -19.75 16.89 -5.86
C HIS A 174 -20.91 16.03 -6.38
N LEU A 175 -21.24 14.88 -5.77
CA LEU A 175 -22.35 14.04 -6.25
C LEU A 175 -23.20 13.43 -5.12
N LEU A 176 -23.64 14.25 -4.17
CA LEU A 176 -24.86 13.94 -3.41
C LEU A 176 -25.95 14.94 -3.78
N PRO A 177 -27.08 14.51 -4.37
CA PRO A 177 -28.22 15.40 -4.57
C PRO A 177 -28.76 15.85 -3.19
N PRO A 178 -29.10 17.13 -3.02
CA PRO A 178 -29.74 17.59 -1.80
C PRO A 178 -31.22 17.18 -1.87
N THR A 179 -31.67 16.33 -0.95
CA THR A 179 -33.07 16.06 -0.53
C THR A 179 -33.06 14.67 0.14
N GLN A 180 -33.56 14.36 1.33
CA GLN A 180 -34.50 14.96 2.29
C GLN A 180 -34.40 14.10 3.60
N PRO A 181 -35.06 14.49 4.72
CA PRO A 181 -34.53 14.34 6.07
C PRO A 181 -34.80 13.00 6.78
N PHE A 182 -33.95 12.73 7.78
CA PHE A 182 -34.08 11.71 8.81
C PHE A 182 -35.49 11.66 9.41
N LEU A 183 -36.20 10.54 9.19
CA LEU A 183 -37.25 10.07 10.08
C LEU A 183 -37.01 8.59 10.36
N PHE A 184 -36.63 8.34 11.62
CA PHE A 184 -37.01 7.22 12.46
C PHE A 184 -37.69 6.04 11.78
N LEU A 185 -37.12 4.84 11.97
CA LEU A 185 -37.83 3.69 12.52
C LEU A 185 -36.81 2.62 12.95
N TRP A 186 -36.46 2.67 14.25
CA TRP A 186 -36.14 1.47 15.01
C TRP A 186 -37.32 0.50 14.85
N ASN A 187 -37.08 -0.70 14.33
CA ASN A 187 -37.71 -1.96 14.79
C ASN A 187 -37.45 -3.08 13.77
N LEU A 188 -36.51 -3.97 14.10
CA LEU A 188 -36.55 -5.36 13.66
C LEU A 188 -36.68 -6.24 14.92
N PRO A 189 -37.64 -7.18 14.96
CA PRO A 189 -37.87 -8.04 16.12
C PRO A 189 -36.85 -9.17 16.19
N LYS A 190 -36.33 -9.43 17.40
CA LYS A 190 -35.61 -10.66 17.73
C LYS A 190 -36.64 -11.76 18.00
N THR A 191 -36.68 -12.77 17.14
CA THR A 191 -37.34 -14.05 17.41
C THR A 191 -36.39 -15.00 18.16
N PHE A 192 -37.02 -16.01 18.80
CA PHE A 192 -36.49 -17.22 19.49
C PHE A 192 -36.22 -17.09 20.99
N HIS A 193 -36.66 -17.96 21.91
CA HIS A 193 -37.41 -19.24 21.96
C HIS A 193 -38.20 -19.24 23.31
N ILE A 194 -39.28 -20.00 23.54
CA ILE A 194 -39.28 -21.37 24.11
C ILE A 194 -40.75 -21.84 24.15
N PHE A 195 -41.01 -23.06 23.69
CA PHE A 195 -42.24 -23.83 23.96
C PHE A 195 -42.02 -24.61 25.25
N GLU A 196 -42.92 -24.50 26.21
CA GLU A 196 -43.19 -25.54 27.21
C GLU A 196 -44.68 -25.56 27.55
N THR A 197 -45.22 -26.79 27.49
CA THR A 197 -46.56 -27.33 27.82
C THR A 197 -47.77 -26.89 26.99
#